data_AF-A0A024GSU4-F1
#
_entry.id   AF-A0A024GSU4-F1
#
_cell.length_a   1.000
_cell.length_b   1.000
_cell.length_c   1.000
_cell.angle_alpha   90.00
_cell.angle_beta   90.00
_cell.angle_gamma   90.00
#
_symmetry.space_group_name_H-M   'P 1'
#
loop_
_entity.id
_entity.type
_entity.pdbx_description
1 polymer ?
#
loop_
_entity_poly.entity_id
_entity_poly.type
_entity_poly.pdbx_seq_one_letter_code
_entity_poly.pdbx_strand_id
1 'polypeptide(L)'
;MSFNVGLHESQTPLLVSPYENFIFTLSTDTFTVQSGNGYPGQGGCFYGKKGRCFVSQYRIVYVAKQNRAGDNAHKSCSVPFYAIKEWKFHADYFGKKTWRGHVNPIQGGGLLGIGFFQLRFESHGFEEFQRHLEPLLEQSRELYEKIAAMQTPSILMVPAARSENTQHCQAYFSSKEPFTIYKMRLVLDLMMFDNNGLPFTRHSDVLNADPVEKEDVVKLVEEIKRRGNAAFQQKSLPEADVLYSKGIQCDPENFSNNIHILYANRSAAKLEMGKVEDALSDAESSIKFEPKYTKGYFRKAQSLVKLCRYQEALDATDIARNLEPDNKSVCALLKQISDSKMKDATKPMNGTTSKEQRKSQVTRTQSVKQPKTQTQAQPNTGPLAEDDESLGGSVRGYKKLADGRVTTFFHNELDEQTKQLIGDIAPKPVNDPNAVQIKSVEGASAWNQGNTFEERNMTAWAKERIESLFRDLSVPFDEARLKGQLSVESIMDLNGDASVAFLRGSKRYIYEFSFRLKCNLTIQGRDQKTEGNLQFLDFSSDNCDNEVEVNVSSRYQTESGKALHASLTSPSSPLRQEIAKRLDMFVREFSTF
;
A
#
# COMPACT_ATOMS: atom_id res chain seq x y z
N MET A 1 -6.79 1.90 -6.38
CA MET A 1 -5.96 2.17 -7.58
C MET A 1 -4.75 1.26 -7.60
N SER A 2 -4.41 0.71 -8.78
CA SER A 2 -3.17 -0.05 -9.01
C SER A 2 -2.27 0.69 -10.01
N PHE A 3 -0.96 0.69 -9.77
CA PHE A 3 0.06 1.21 -10.70
C PHE A 3 0.63 0.12 -11.62
N ASN A 4 0.42 -1.16 -11.31
CA ASN A 4 0.93 -2.28 -12.09
C ASN A 4 -0.06 -2.64 -13.22
N VAL A 5 -0.14 -1.79 -14.25
CA VAL A 5 -0.98 -2.04 -15.43
C VAL A 5 -0.21 -2.88 -16.45
N GLY A 6 -0.68 -4.10 -16.70
CA GLY A 6 -0.21 -4.91 -17.83
C GLY A 6 -0.74 -4.35 -19.15
N LEU A 7 0.14 -4.24 -20.15
CA LEU A 7 -0.16 -3.73 -21.48
C LEU A 7 0.23 -4.76 -22.55
N HIS A 8 -0.57 -4.88 -23.61
CA HIS A 8 -0.15 -5.51 -24.86
C HIS A 8 0.89 -4.61 -25.59
N GLU A 9 1.60 -5.18 -26.58
CA GLU A 9 2.57 -4.42 -27.40
C GLU A 9 1.96 -3.19 -28.11
N SER A 10 0.66 -3.21 -28.42
CA SER A 10 -0.10 -2.07 -28.97
C SER A 10 -0.34 -0.92 -27.98
N GLN A 11 0.17 -1.02 -26.74
CA GLN A 11 -0.16 -0.17 -25.60
C GLN A 11 -1.67 -0.19 -25.23
N THR A 12 -2.38 -1.23 -25.62
CA THR A 12 -3.74 -1.52 -25.13
C THR A 12 -3.63 -2.22 -23.78
N PRO A 13 -4.37 -1.82 -22.73
CA PRO A 13 -4.37 -2.54 -21.46
C PRO A 13 -4.84 -3.99 -21.62
N LEU A 14 -4.28 -4.88 -20.78
CA LEU A 14 -4.84 -6.22 -20.61
C LEU A 14 -6.24 -6.12 -20.00
N LEU A 15 -7.21 -6.79 -20.63
CA LEU A 15 -8.50 -7.08 -20.03
C LEU A 15 -8.27 -7.93 -18.77
N VAL A 16 -9.00 -7.66 -17.70
CA VAL A 16 -8.87 -8.45 -16.46
C VAL A 16 -9.87 -9.60 -16.36
N SER A 17 -10.95 -9.56 -17.15
CA SER A 17 -11.97 -10.61 -17.19
C SER A 17 -12.34 -10.90 -18.64
N PRO A 18 -12.67 -12.16 -19.02
CA PRO A 18 -13.24 -12.48 -20.33
C PRO A 18 -14.51 -11.71 -20.68
N TYR A 19 -15.21 -11.18 -19.67
CA TYR A 19 -16.43 -10.39 -19.83
C TYR A 19 -16.16 -8.87 -19.86
N GLU A 20 -14.96 -8.42 -19.49
CA GLU A 20 -14.59 -7.01 -19.59
C GLU A 20 -14.42 -6.61 -21.05
N ASN A 21 -15.07 -5.52 -21.45
CA ASN A 21 -14.83 -4.88 -22.74
C ASN A 21 -14.54 -3.39 -22.51
N PHE A 22 -13.60 -2.82 -23.27
CA PHE A 22 -13.40 -1.38 -23.32
C PHE A 22 -14.47 -0.75 -24.20
N ILE A 23 -15.38 -0.01 -23.57
CA ILE A 23 -16.54 0.64 -24.21
C ILE A 23 -16.09 1.92 -24.92
N PHE A 24 -15.15 2.66 -24.32
CA PHE A 24 -14.74 3.98 -24.77
C PHE A 24 -13.25 4.21 -24.53
N THR A 25 -12.61 5.01 -25.39
CA THR A 25 -11.20 5.43 -25.25
C THR A 25 -11.07 6.90 -25.57
N LEU A 26 -10.34 7.65 -24.74
CA LEU A 26 -10.08 9.08 -24.94
C LEU A 26 -8.59 9.43 -24.83
N SER A 27 -8.22 10.56 -25.42
CA SER A 27 -6.94 11.22 -25.17
C SER A 27 -7.07 12.18 -23.98
N THR A 28 -6.02 12.23 -23.15
CA THR A 28 -5.97 13.03 -21.91
C THR A 28 -4.70 13.86 -21.87
N ASP A 29 -4.83 15.09 -21.36
CA ASP A 29 -3.72 16.03 -21.23
C ASP A 29 -2.89 15.75 -19.97
N THR A 30 -3.56 15.48 -18.85
CA THR A 30 -2.96 15.04 -17.58
C THR A 30 -3.89 14.10 -16.80
N PHE A 31 -3.28 13.18 -16.03
CA PHE A 31 -3.97 12.40 -15.00
C PHE A 31 -3.13 12.36 -13.73
N THR A 32 -3.64 12.91 -12.63
CA THR A 32 -2.92 13.02 -11.36
C THR A 32 -3.69 12.32 -10.25
N VAL A 33 -2.98 11.67 -9.33
CA VAL A 33 -3.55 11.13 -8.08
C VAL A 33 -2.59 11.40 -6.92
N GLN A 34 -3.08 12.03 -5.85
CA GLN A 34 -2.30 12.41 -4.67
C GLN A 34 -2.92 11.75 -3.44
N SER A 35 -2.15 10.96 -2.69
CA SER A 35 -2.59 10.27 -1.47
C SER A 35 -1.65 10.58 -0.32
N GLY A 36 -2.05 11.45 0.62
CA GLY A 36 -1.29 11.82 1.81
C GLY A 36 -1.84 13.09 2.49
N ASN A 37 -1.43 13.36 3.73
CA ASN A 37 -1.88 14.53 4.51
C ASN A 37 -1.07 15.80 4.20
N GLY A 38 -0.87 16.13 2.92
CA GLY A 38 -0.20 17.36 2.46
C GLY A 38 1.31 17.49 2.75
N TYR A 39 1.90 16.68 3.64
CA TYR A 39 3.31 16.82 4.00
C TYR A 39 4.26 16.27 2.91
N PRO A 40 5.27 17.02 2.46
CA PRO A 40 6.24 16.54 1.46
C PRO A 40 6.93 15.24 1.90
N GLY A 41 6.79 14.19 1.08
CA GLY A 41 7.35 12.86 1.36
C GLY A 41 6.44 11.91 2.15
N GLN A 42 5.32 12.39 2.72
CA GLN A 42 4.29 11.51 3.31
C GLN A 42 3.10 11.34 2.36
N GLY A 43 3.35 10.66 1.24
CA GLY A 43 2.27 10.28 0.33
C GLY A 43 2.71 9.65 -0.99
N GLY A 44 1.84 8.82 -1.55
CA GLY A 44 1.97 8.34 -2.93
C GLY A 44 1.41 9.37 -3.89
N CYS A 45 2.26 9.99 -4.72
CA CYS A 45 1.85 10.91 -5.77
C CYS A 45 2.11 10.28 -7.15
N PHE A 46 1.05 10.16 -7.95
CA PHE A 46 1.07 9.75 -9.34
C PHE A 46 0.84 10.97 -10.24
N TYR A 47 1.72 11.14 -11.23
CA TYR A 47 1.63 12.24 -12.18
C TYR A 47 1.82 11.74 -13.62
N GLY A 48 0.71 11.57 -14.33
CA GLY A 48 0.65 11.36 -15.77
C GLY A 48 0.51 12.70 -16.51
N LYS A 49 1.37 12.93 -17.51
CA LYS A 49 1.15 13.97 -18.53
C LYS A 49 0.18 13.44 -19.59
N LYS A 50 0.55 13.53 -20.87
CA LYS A 50 -0.28 13.05 -21.98
C LYS A 50 -0.41 11.54 -21.97
N GLY A 51 -1.63 11.05 -22.12
CA GLY A 51 -1.94 9.62 -22.13
C GLY A 51 -3.28 9.32 -22.78
N ARG A 52 -3.60 8.04 -22.87
CA ARG A 52 -4.93 7.55 -23.28
C ARG A 52 -5.62 6.92 -22.08
N CYS A 53 -6.88 7.26 -21.87
CA CYS A 53 -7.73 6.56 -20.90
C CYS A 53 -8.64 5.58 -21.64
N PHE A 54 -8.62 4.33 -21.19
CA PHE A 54 -9.51 3.26 -21.62
C PHE A 54 -10.57 3.05 -20.55
N VAL A 55 -11.83 3.06 -20.95
CA VAL A 55 -13.01 2.96 -20.07
C VAL A 55 -13.68 1.63 -20.33
N SER A 56 -13.70 0.74 -19.34
CA SER A 56 -14.45 -0.51 -19.40
C SER A 56 -15.77 -0.40 -18.62
N GLN A 57 -16.49 -1.51 -18.49
CA GLN A 57 -17.67 -1.62 -17.64
C GLN A 57 -17.36 -1.38 -16.15
N TYR A 58 -16.11 -1.61 -15.71
CA TYR A 58 -15.77 -1.75 -14.30
C TYR A 58 -14.69 -0.78 -13.80
N ARG A 59 -13.88 -0.23 -14.71
CA ARG A 59 -12.70 0.57 -14.37
C ARG A 59 -12.30 1.52 -15.50
N ILE A 60 -11.56 2.55 -15.11
CA ILE A 60 -10.75 3.35 -16.04
C ILE A 60 -9.28 2.94 -15.92
N VAL A 61 -8.60 2.89 -17.06
CA VAL A 61 -7.16 2.61 -17.16
C VAL A 61 -6.49 3.75 -17.92
N TYR A 62 -5.66 4.52 -17.23
CA TYR A 62 -4.81 5.54 -17.84
C TYR A 62 -3.48 4.92 -18.27
N VAL A 63 -3.10 5.13 -19.53
CA VAL A 63 -1.85 4.68 -20.14
C VAL A 63 -1.08 5.91 -20.62
N ALA A 64 0.09 6.17 -20.03
CA ALA A 64 0.95 7.29 -20.45
C ALA A 64 1.50 7.09 -21.87
N LYS A 65 1.57 8.19 -22.63
CA LYS A 65 2.17 8.21 -23.97
C LYS A 65 3.71 8.23 -23.83
N GLN A 66 4.40 7.41 -24.62
CA GLN A 66 5.86 7.25 -24.55
C GLN A 66 6.63 8.56 -24.78
N ASN A 67 7.75 8.72 -24.07
CA ASN A 67 8.85 9.62 -24.45
C ASN A 67 10.18 8.88 -24.72
N ARG A 68 10.45 7.76 -24.06
CA ARG A 68 11.57 6.82 -24.35
C ARG A 68 11.20 5.38 -23.96
N ALA A 69 11.87 4.40 -24.58
CA ALA A 69 11.65 2.98 -24.28
C ALA A 69 12.16 2.60 -22.87
N GLY A 70 11.38 1.78 -22.15
CA GLY A 70 11.74 1.20 -20.84
C GLY A 70 10.93 1.70 -19.63
N ASP A 71 10.25 2.85 -19.73
CA ASP A 71 9.78 3.62 -18.56
C ASP A 71 8.25 3.56 -18.31
N ASN A 72 7.55 2.65 -19.00
CA ASN A 72 6.08 2.70 -19.14
C ASN A 72 5.29 2.04 -17.98
N ALA A 73 5.84 1.01 -17.33
CA ALA A 73 5.12 0.22 -16.33
C ALA A 73 4.79 1.02 -15.06
N HIS A 74 5.61 2.00 -14.70
CA HIS A 74 5.45 2.80 -13.47
C HIS A 74 4.66 4.11 -13.68
N LYS A 75 4.19 4.37 -14.91
CA LYS A 75 3.50 5.63 -15.31
C LYS A 75 2.10 5.39 -15.90
N SER A 76 1.60 4.17 -15.81
CA SER A 76 0.21 3.82 -16.14
C SER A 76 -0.52 3.45 -14.85
N CYS A 77 -1.84 3.59 -14.82
CA CYS A 77 -2.61 3.23 -13.64
C CYS A 77 -4.04 2.77 -13.96
N SER A 78 -4.59 1.97 -13.05
CA SER A 78 -5.96 1.48 -13.12
C SER A 78 -6.73 1.89 -11.87
N VAL A 79 -7.88 2.51 -12.08
CA VAL A 79 -8.80 2.94 -11.04
C VAL A 79 -10.15 2.26 -11.29
N PRO A 80 -10.58 1.32 -10.44
CA PRO A 80 -11.88 0.70 -10.58
C PRO A 80 -12.97 1.62 -10.04
N PHE A 81 -14.16 1.58 -10.66
CA PHE A 81 -15.22 2.56 -10.41
C PHE A 81 -15.77 2.50 -8.98
N TYR A 82 -15.91 1.31 -8.40
CA TYR A 82 -16.33 1.13 -7.01
C TYR A 82 -15.42 1.82 -5.98
N ALA A 83 -14.15 2.07 -6.33
CA ALA A 83 -13.21 2.74 -5.44
C ALA A 83 -13.35 4.27 -5.48
N ILE A 84 -14.05 4.82 -6.48
CA ILE A 84 -14.26 6.26 -6.65
C ILE A 84 -15.45 6.73 -5.82
N LYS A 85 -15.27 7.85 -5.11
CA LYS A 85 -16.30 8.56 -4.33
C LYS A 85 -16.22 10.06 -4.59
N GLU A 86 -17.31 10.76 -4.31
CA GLU A 86 -17.37 12.23 -4.28
C GLU A 86 -16.78 12.86 -5.55
N TRP A 87 -17.14 12.28 -6.70
CA TRP A 87 -16.65 12.70 -7.99
C TRP A 87 -17.51 13.83 -8.56
N LYS A 88 -16.87 14.74 -9.30
CA LYS A 88 -17.53 15.84 -10.02
C LYS A 88 -16.91 16.01 -11.41
N PHE A 89 -17.78 16.15 -12.40
CA PHE A 89 -17.42 16.73 -13.69
C PHE A 89 -17.37 18.25 -13.54
N HIS A 90 -16.26 18.85 -13.92
CA HIS A 90 -16.04 20.27 -13.80
C HIS A 90 -15.36 20.78 -15.06
N ALA A 91 -16.04 21.61 -15.85
CA ALA A 91 -15.32 22.53 -16.71
C ALA A 91 -14.56 23.47 -15.80
N ASP A 92 -13.23 23.40 -15.83
CA ASP A 92 -12.46 24.48 -15.22
C ASP A 92 -12.82 25.78 -15.93
N TYR A 93 -12.50 26.85 -15.23
CA TYR A 93 -12.78 28.19 -15.69
C TYR A 93 -12.35 28.45 -17.15
N PHE A 94 -11.21 27.89 -17.57
CA PHE A 94 -10.59 28.10 -18.89
C PHE A 94 -11.19 27.22 -19.97
N GLY A 95 -12.32 26.57 -19.68
CA GLY A 95 -12.94 25.58 -20.53
C GLY A 95 -12.12 24.28 -20.63
N LYS A 96 -11.06 24.09 -19.84
CA LYS A 96 -10.38 22.80 -19.74
C LYS A 96 -11.30 21.92 -18.90
N LYS A 97 -12.01 21.05 -19.60
CA LYS A 97 -12.91 20.10 -18.97
C LYS A 97 -12.08 19.13 -18.12
N THR A 98 -12.54 18.85 -16.90
CA THR A 98 -11.86 18.02 -15.90
C THR A 98 -12.86 17.08 -15.20
N TRP A 99 -12.35 15.95 -14.73
CA TRP A 99 -13.09 15.00 -13.90
C TRP A 99 -12.23 14.65 -12.70
N ARG A 100 -12.78 14.83 -11.50
CA ARG A 100 -12.03 14.76 -10.25
C ARG A 100 -12.88 14.19 -9.13
N GLY A 101 -12.24 13.70 -8.08
CA GLY A 101 -12.90 13.14 -6.91
C GLY A 101 -11.91 12.40 -6.01
N HIS A 102 -12.42 11.50 -5.18
CA HIS A 102 -11.60 10.71 -4.26
C HIS A 102 -11.58 9.23 -4.67
N VAL A 103 -10.42 8.59 -4.56
CA VAL A 103 -10.21 7.15 -4.74
C VAL A 103 -9.85 6.56 -3.38
N ASN A 104 -10.61 5.57 -2.93
CA ASN A 104 -10.27 4.81 -1.74
C ASN A 104 -9.05 3.91 -2.03
N PRO A 105 -8.15 3.70 -1.05
CA PRO A 105 -7.10 2.70 -1.19
C PRO A 105 -7.75 1.32 -1.31
N ILE A 106 -7.10 0.45 -2.06
CA ILE A 106 -7.48 -0.96 -2.25
C ILE A 106 -6.30 -1.83 -1.80
N GLN A 107 -6.57 -3.01 -1.26
CA GLN A 107 -5.56 -3.93 -0.75
C GLN A 107 -4.62 -4.36 -1.89
N GLY A 108 -3.31 -4.25 -1.70
CA GLY A 108 -2.33 -4.46 -2.79
C GLY A 108 -2.34 -3.39 -3.89
N GLY A 109 -3.18 -2.35 -3.76
CA GLY A 109 -3.10 -1.12 -4.55
C GLY A 109 -1.91 -0.25 -4.13
N GLY A 110 -1.62 0.76 -4.94
CA GLY A 110 -0.46 1.65 -4.73
C GLY A 110 -0.74 2.90 -3.88
N LEU A 111 -1.98 3.14 -3.47
CA LEU A 111 -2.33 4.28 -2.62
C LEU A 111 -2.23 3.90 -1.15
N LEU A 112 -1.51 4.71 -0.36
CA LEU A 112 -1.30 4.51 1.07
C LEU A 112 -2.50 4.99 1.92
N GLY A 113 -3.39 5.79 1.34
CA GLY A 113 -4.60 6.33 1.96
C GLY A 113 -5.62 6.73 0.90
N ILE A 114 -6.62 7.51 1.29
CA ILE A 114 -7.57 8.11 0.33
C ILE A 114 -6.77 9.05 -0.59
N GLY A 115 -6.88 8.83 -1.90
CA GLY A 115 -6.21 9.64 -2.90
C GLY A 115 -7.18 10.60 -3.60
N PHE A 116 -6.88 11.88 -3.66
CA PHE A 116 -7.57 12.81 -4.57
C PHE A 116 -7.07 12.57 -5.99
N PHE A 117 -7.98 12.45 -6.97
CA PHE A 117 -7.62 12.31 -8.39
C PHE A 117 -8.17 13.45 -9.23
N GLN A 118 -7.43 13.80 -10.29
CA GLN A 118 -7.84 14.78 -11.28
C GLN A 118 -7.40 14.36 -12.69
N LEU A 119 -8.38 14.20 -13.58
CA LEU A 119 -8.22 13.92 -15.00
C LEU A 119 -8.54 15.19 -15.81
N ARG A 120 -7.62 15.61 -16.69
CA ARG A 120 -7.82 16.71 -17.63
C ARG A 120 -7.91 16.18 -19.05
N PHE A 121 -8.93 16.61 -19.77
CA PHE A 121 -9.23 16.16 -21.13
C PHE A 121 -8.43 16.99 -22.14
N GLU A 122 -8.04 16.38 -23.26
CA GLU A 122 -7.73 17.19 -24.46
C GLU A 122 -9.05 17.79 -25.01
N SER A 123 -8.98 18.68 -26.01
CA SER A 123 -10.08 19.59 -26.39
C SER A 123 -11.41 18.95 -26.88
N HIS A 124 -11.51 17.62 -26.88
CA HIS A 124 -12.61 16.83 -27.42
C HIS A 124 -12.85 15.57 -26.56
N GLY A 125 -14.06 14.97 -26.63
CA GLY A 125 -14.40 13.70 -25.99
C GLY A 125 -14.96 13.76 -24.56
N PHE A 126 -14.96 14.91 -23.88
CA PHE A 126 -15.52 15.05 -22.53
C PHE A 126 -17.02 14.73 -22.44
N GLU A 127 -17.83 15.22 -23.38
CA GLU A 127 -19.29 15.07 -23.32
C GLU A 127 -19.73 13.63 -23.58
N GLU A 128 -19.02 12.91 -24.45
CA GLU A 128 -19.19 11.46 -24.59
C GLU A 128 -18.72 10.73 -23.34
N PHE A 129 -17.55 11.09 -22.79
CA PHE A 129 -17.05 10.46 -21.57
C PHE A 129 -18.01 10.63 -20.40
N GLN A 130 -18.52 11.84 -20.15
CA GLN A 130 -19.51 12.11 -19.10
C GLN A 130 -20.75 11.23 -19.30
N ARG A 131 -21.33 11.25 -20.52
CA ARG A 131 -22.56 10.50 -20.84
C ARG A 131 -22.41 8.98 -20.64
N HIS A 132 -21.24 8.41 -20.94
CA HIS A 132 -20.99 6.98 -20.78
C HIS A 132 -20.54 6.59 -19.37
N LEU A 133 -19.79 7.46 -18.67
CA LEU A 133 -19.20 7.13 -17.37
C LEU A 133 -20.19 7.28 -16.20
N GLU A 134 -21.07 8.27 -16.26
CA GLU A 134 -22.02 8.57 -15.18
C GLU A 134 -22.95 7.37 -14.86
N PRO A 135 -23.57 6.68 -15.84
CA PRO A 135 -24.31 5.44 -15.57
C PRO A 135 -23.43 4.30 -15.03
N LEU A 136 -22.19 4.19 -15.52
CA LEU A 136 -21.27 3.13 -15.11
C LEU A 136 -20.79 3.30 -13.67
N LEU A 137 -20.54 4.54 -13.22
CA LEU A 137 -20.17 4.83 -11.83
C LEU A 137 -21.29 4.42 -10.88
N GLU A 138 -22.53 4.80 -11.17
CA GLU A 138 -23.69 4.46 -10.32
C GLU A 138 -23.97 2.95 -10.32
N GLN A 139 -24.01 2.31 -11.49
CA GLN A 139 -24.20 0.86 -11.60
C GLN A 139 -23.06 0.06 -10.97
N SER A 140 -21.81 0.54 -11.04
CA SER A 140 -20.66 -0.15 -10.43
C SER A 140 -20.77 -0.22 -8.91
N ARG A 141 -21.48 0.73 -8.29
CA ARG A 141 -21.72 0.75 -6.85
C ARG A 141 -22.75 -0.29 -6.44
N GLU A 142 -23.89 -0.35 -7.12
CA GLU A 142 -24.86 -1.44 -6.92
C GLU A 142 -24.22 -2.81 -7.17
N LEU A 143 -23.41 -2.93 -8.23
CA LEU A 143 -22.75 -4.18 -8.58
C LEU A 143 -21.67 -4.54 -7.54
N TYR A 144 -20.93 -3.56 -7.01
CA TYR A 144 -20.02 -3.77 -5.87
C TYR A 144 -20.77 -4.26 -4.64
N GLU A 145 -21.91 -3.66 -4.28
CA GLU A 145 -22.71 -4.07 -3.13
C GLU A 145 -23.29 -5.48 -3.33
N LYS A 146 -23.76 -5.81 -4.55
CA LYS A 146 -24.24 -7.15 -4.94
C LYS A 146 -23.13 -8.21 -4.91
N ILE A 147 -21.91 -7.90 -5.39
CA ILE A 147 -20.80 -8.86 -5.36
C ILE A 147 -20.16 -8.95 -3.96
N ALA A 148 -20.12 -7.87 -3.18
CA ALA A 148 -19.69 -7.89 -1.78
C ALA A 148 -20.64 -8.71 -0.89
N ALA A 149 -21.91 -8.84 -1.29
CA ALA A 149 -22.87 -9.77 -0.70
C ALA A 149 -22.67 -11.24 -1.16
N MET A 150 -21.93 -11.50 -2.25
CA MET A 150 -21.56 -12.85 -2.66
C MET A 150 -20.38 -13.37 -1.82
N GLN A 151 -20.59 -14.51 -1.15
CA GLN A 151 -19.64 -15.02 -0.15
C GLN A 151 -18.38 -15.67 -0.77
N THR A 152 -18.38 -16.01 -2.06
CA THR A 152 -17.36 -16.85 -2.70
C THR A 152 -16.52 -16.09 -3.76
N PRO A 153 -15.19 -15.96 -3.60
CA PRO A 153 -14.29 -15.48 -4.65
C PRO A 153 -14.08 -16.54 -5.75
N SER A 154 -13.65 -16.14 -6.95
CA SER A 154 -13.35 -17.09 -8.05
C SER A 154 -12.10 -16.73 -8.87
N ILE A 155 -11.61 -17.69 -9.64
CA ILE A 155 -10.36 -17.61 -10.43
C ILE A 155 -10.70 -17.44 -11.92
N LEU A 156 -9.93 -16.60 -12.62
CA LEU A 156 -10.08 -16.27 -14.04
C LEU A 156 -8.76 -16.47 -14.79
N MET A 157 -8.84 -16.86 -16.07
CA MET A 157 -7.70 -16.92 -16.99
C MET A 157 -7.61 -15.61 -17.79
N VAL A 158 -6.41 -15.03 -17.86
CA VAL A 158 -6.14 -13.71 -18.45
C VAL A 158 -4.95 -13.78 -19.42
N PRO A 159 -4.95 -13.12 -20.59
CA PRO A 159 -3.81 -13.15 -21.51
C PRO A 159 -2.49 -12.68 -20.86
N ALA A 160 -1.39 -13.40 -21.12
CA ALA A 160 -0.09 -13.06 -20.56
C ALA A 160 0.64 -11.99 -21.39
N ALA A 161 1.67 -11.37 -20.81
CA ALA A 161 2.49 -10.39 -21.52
C ALA A 161 3.48 -11.12 -22.46
N ARG A 162 3.78 -10.57 -23.64
CA ARG A 162 4.63 -11.21 -24.68
C ARG A 162 6.09 -11.52 -24.26
N SER A 163 6.51 -11.14 -23.06
CA SER A 163 7.78 -11.55 -22.45
C SER A 163 7.72 -12.89 -21.71
N GLU A 164 6.53 -13.47 -21.54
CA GLU A 164 6.28 -14.74 -20.84
C GLU A 164 5.95 -15.82 -21.89
N ASN A 165 6.55 -17.01 -21.77
CA ASN A 165 6.48 -18.10 -22.77
C ASN A 165 5.10 -18.82 -22.82
N THR A 166 4.07 -18.24 -22.23
CA THR A 166 2.72 -18.79 -22.09
C THR A 166 1.70 -17.81 -22.67
N GLN A 167 0.61 -18.30 -23.25
CA GLN A 167 -0.40 -17.41 -23.85
C GLN A 167 -1.35 -16.77 -22.82
N HIS A 168 -1.51 -17.41 -21.65
CA HIS A 168 -2.43 -16.99 -20.60
C HIS A 168 -1.80 -17.19 -19.20
N CYS A 169 -2.27 -16.42 -18.22
CA CYS A 169 -1.89 -16.44 -16.82
C CYS A 169 -3.14 -16.45 -15.92
N GLN A 170 -3.02 -17.00 -14.71
CA GLN A 170 -4.14 -17.04 -13.75
C GLN A 170 -4.22 -15.74 -12.94
N ALA A 171 -5.45 -15.32 -12.64
CA ALA A 171 -5.74 -14.19 -11.77
C ALA A 171 -6.97 -14.46 -10.91
N TYR A 172 -7.03 -13.88 -9.71
CA TYR A 172 -8.14 -14.04 -8.77
C TYR A 172 -8.84 -12.70 -8.49
N PHE A 173 -10.15 -12.74 -8.22
CA PHE A 173 -10.90 -11.60 -7.67
C PHE A 173 -11.39 -11.91 -6.25
N SER A 174 -11.40 -10.91 -5.38
CA SER A 174 -11.82 -11.07 -3.99
C SER A 174 -13.30 -10.72 -3.82
N SER A 175 -14.04 -11.43 -2.94
CA SER A 175 -15.38 -10.98 -2.54
C SER A 175 -15.35 -9.62 -1.81
N LYS A 176 -14.21 -9.24 -1.22
CA LYS A 176 -13.98 -7.90 -0.66
C LYS A 176 -13.63 -6.82 -1.70
N GLU A 177 -13.11 -7.25 -2.86
CA GLU A 177 -12.62 -6.40 -3.95
C GLU A 177 -12.91 -7.04 -5.32
N PRO A 178 -14.16 -6.94 -5.79
CA PRO A 178 -14.64 -7.75 -6.92
C PRO A 178 -14.12 -7.31 -8.29
N PHE A 179 -13.48 -6.15 -8.39
CA PHE A 179 -12.87 -5.65 -9.63
C PHE A 179 -11.36 -5.38 -9.50
N THR A 180 -10.74 -5.76 -8.36
CA THR A 180 -9.28 -5.90 -8.29
C THR A 180 -8.93 -7.31 -8.73
N ILE A 181 -8.34 -7.42 -9.92
CA ILE A 181 -7.89 -8.70 -10.45
C ILE A 181 -6.39 -8.79 -10.26
N TYR A 182 -6.01 -9.61 -9.29
CA TYR A 182 -4.63 -9.84 -8.90
C TYR A 182 -4.02 -10.77 -9.94
N LYS A 183 -3.23 -10.25 -10.89
CA LYS A 183 -2.32 -11.10 -11.67
C LYS A 183 -1.48 -11.86 -10.66
N MET A 184 -1.49 -13.19 -10.72
CA MET A 184 -0.52 -14.02 -10.00
C MET A 184 0.85 -13.81 -10.65
N ARG A 185 1.50 -12.67 -10.34
CA ARG A 185 2.93 -12.52 -10.55
C ARG A 185 3.58 -13.51 -9.61
N LEU A 186 4.31 -14.47 -10.17
CA LEU A 186 5.01 -15.49 -9.42
C LEU A 186 6.07 -14.83 -8.49
N VAL A 187 5.65 -14.48 -7.28
CA VAL A 187 6.51 -14.52 -6.09
C VAL A 187 6.68 -16.00 -5.77
N LEU A 188 7.52 -16.64 -6.58
CA LEU A 188 7.65 -18.10 -6.69
C LEU A 188 8.24 -18.75 -5.43
N ASP A 189 8.74 -17.94 -4.50
CA ASP A 189 9.50 -18.43 -3.34
C ASP A 189 8.64 -18.75 -2.10
N LEU A 190 7.34 -18.42 -2.06
CA LEU A 190 6.55 -18.60 -0.82
C LEU A 190 5.11 -19.14 -0.98
N MET A 191 4.24 -18.58 -1.83
CA MET A 191 2.80 -18.94 -1.85
C MET A 191 2.10 -18.70 -3.22
N MET A 192 2.28 -19.58 -4.20
CA MET A 192 1.34 -19.72 -5.34
C MET A 192 0.18 -20.67 -4.95
N PHE A 193 -0.80 -21.03 -5.81
CA PHE A 193 -1.94 -21.92 -5.44
C PHE A 193 -2.36 -22.97 -6.52
N ASP A 194 -2.88 -24.12 -6.08
CA ASP A 194 -3.42 -25.24 -6.88
C ASP A 194 -4.95 -25.41 -6.77
N ASN A 195 -5.54 -26.32 -7.56
CA ASN A 195 -6.99 -26.42 -7.77
C ASN A 195 -7.80 -26.85 -6.53
N ASN A 196 -7.14 -27.31 -5.45
CA ASN A 196 -7.79 -27.63 -4.18
C ASN A 196 -7.65 -26.52 -3.13
N GLY A 197 -7.06 -25.37 -3.50
CA GLY A 197 -6.81 -24.27 -2.57
C GLY A 197 -5.63 -24.53 -1.62
N LEU A 198 -4.73 -25.45 -1.96
CA LEU A 198 -3.42 -25.56 -1.33
C LEU A 198 -2.38 -24.80 -2.16
N PRO A 199 -1.22 -24.40 -1.59
CA PRO A 199 -0.30 -23.61 -2.37
C PRO A 199 0.27 -24.45 -3.53
N PHE A 200 0.55 -23.83 -4.70
CA PHE A 200 1.52 -24.34 -5.70
C PHE A 200 2.93 -24.13 -5.10
N THR A 201 3.09 -24.79 -3.97
CA THR A 201 4.32 -25.09 -3.28
C THR A 201 5.28 -25.70 -4.30
N ARG A 202 6.56 -25.67 -3.95
CA ARG A 202 7.61 -26.61 -4.40
C ARG A 202 7.27 -28.10 -4.17
N HIS A 203 6.03 -28.41 -3.82
CA HIS A 203 5.47 -29.70 -3.46
C HIS A 203 4.10 -29.97 -4.12
N SER A 204 3.70 -29.17 -5.13
CA SER A 204 2.42 -29.35 -5.83
C SER A 204 2.30 -30.71 -6.54
N ASP A 205 3.43 -31.28 -6.97
CA ASP A 205 3.58 -32.64 -7.45
C ASP A 205 3.14 -33.70 -6.44
N VAL A 206 3.41 -33.50 -5.14
CA VAL A 206 2.98 -34.44 -4.08
C VAL A 206 1.65 -34.06 -3.42
N LEU A 207 1.25 -32.78 -3.44
CA LEU A 207 -0.05 -32.33 -2.91
C LEU A 207 -1.22 -32.65 -3.86
N ASN A 208 -1.00 -32.66 -5.17
CA ASN A 208 -1.99 -33.02 -6.19
C ASN A 208 -1.86 -34.47 -6.69
N ALA A 209 -0.91 -35.24 -6.19
CA ALA A 209 -0.83 -36.67 -6.49
C ALA A 209 -1.98 -37.40 -5.79
N ASP A 210 -2.77 -38.12 -6.59
CA ASP A 210 -3.83 -39.03 -6.16
C ASP A 210 -3.49 -40.44 -6.68
N PRO A 211 -2.65 -41.20 -5.95
CA PRO A 211 -2.18 -42.51 -6.37
C PRO A 211 -3.29 -43.56 -6.28
N VAL A 212 -3.42 -44.37 -7.32
CA VAL A 212 -4.43 -45.46 -7.39
C VAL A 212 -3.86 -46.79 -6.87
N GLU A 213 -2.59 -47.06 -7.13
CA GLU A 213 -1.92 -48.30 -6.73
C GLU A 213 -1.27 -48.18 -5.36
N LYS A 214 -1.35 -49.26 -4.56
CA LYS A 214 -0.81 -49.30 -3.18
C LYS A 214 0.69 -48.98 -3.12
N GLU A 215 1.46 -49.48 -4.08
CA GLU A 215 2.90 -49.27 -4.17
C GLU A 215 3.25 -47.78 -4.38
N ASP A 216 2.39 -47.03 -5.08
CA ASP A 216 2.59 -45.61 -5.34
C ASP A 216 2.08 -44.73 -4.19
N VAL A 217 1.06 -45.18 -3.44
CA VAL A 217 0.69 -44.60 -2.14
C VAL A 217 1.89 -44.60 -1.20
N VAL A 218 2.59 -45.74 -1.07
CA VAL A 218 3.75 -45.87 -0.17
C VAL A 218 4.86 -44.88 -0.58
N LYS A 219 5.28 -44.88 -1.85
CA LYS A 219 6.30 -43.95 -2.37
C LYS A 219 5.92 -42.48 -2.17
N LEU A 220 4.67 -42.12 -2.45
CA LEU A 220 4.19 -40.75 -2.28
C LEU A 220 4.26 -40.31 -0.81
N VAL A 221 3.80 -41.16 0.11
CA VAL A 221 3.85 -40.88 1.55
C VAL A 221 5.28 -40.74 2.06
N GLU A 222 6.23 -41.54 1.56
CA GLU A 222 7.63 -41.40 1.91
C GLU A 222 8.24 -40.08 1.43
N GLU A 223 7.92 -39.65 0.21
CA GLU A 223 8.40 -38.38 -0.33
C GLU A 223 7.73 -37.17 0.35
N ILE A 224 6.44 -37.26 0.69
CA ILE A 224 5.74 -36.27 1.52
C ILE A 224 6.39 -36.16 2.91
N LYS A 225 6.67 -37.31 3.57
CA LYS A 225 7.38 -37.38 4.86
C LYS A 225 8.74 -36.68 4.76
N ARG A 226 9.53 -36.96 3.72
CA ARG A 226 10.84 -36.34 3.47
C ARG A 226 10.74 -34.82 3.32
N ARG A 227 9.78 -34.34 2.51
CA ARG A 227 9.54 -32.90 2.27
C ARG A 227 9.03 -32.18 3.50
N GLY A 228 8.10 -32.78 4.24
CA GLY A 228 7.57 -32.23 5.50
C GLY A 228 8.67 -32.06 6.55
N ASN A 229 9.58 -33.04 6.67
CA ASN A 229 10.73 -32.96 7.56
C ASN A 229 11.67 -31.79 7.17
N ALA A 230 11.93 -31.60 5.88
CA ALA A 230 12.75 -30.50 5.37
C ALA A 230 12.09 -29.12 5.60
N ALA A 231 10.77 -29.00 5.38
CA ALA A 231 10.01 -27.78 5.68
C ALA A 231 10.03 -27.45 7.19
N PHE A 232 9.91 -28.47 8.06
CA PHE A 232 10.01 -28.30 9.51
C PHE A 232 11.42 -27.85 9.95
N GLN A 233 12.48 -28.44 9.39
CA GLN A 233 13.88 -28.00 9.58
C GLN A 233 14.08 -26.53 9.17
N GLN A 234 13.49 -26.10 8.06
CA GLN A 234 13.57 -24.73 7.56
C GLN A 234 12.69 -23.72 8.35
N LYS A 235 12.03 -24.16 9.43
CA LYS A 235 11.03 -23.39 10.20
C LYS A 235 9.82 -22.91 9.39
N SER A 236 9.57 -23.49 8.21
CA SER A 236 8.33 -23.35 7.44
C SER A 236 7.20 -24.21 8.04
N LEU A 237 6.85 -23.94 9.31
CA LEU A 237 5.90 -24.76 10.08
C LEU A 237 4.52 -24.95 9.41
N PRO A 238 3.90 -23.94 8.77
CA PRO A 238 2.62 -24.12 8.09
C PRO A 238 2.71 -25.03 6.85
N GLU A 239 3.84 -24.99 6.14
CA GLU A 239 4.09 -25.86 4.97
C GLU A 239 4.26 -27.32 5.42
N ALA A 240 4.98 -27.54 6.52
CA ALA A 240 5.09 -28.86 7.14
C ALA A 240 3.72 -29.41 7.60
N ASP A 241 2.87 -28.59 8.23
CA ASP A 241 1.51 -28.95 8.66
C ASP A 241 0.64 -29.42 7.48
N VAL A 242 0.70 -28.71 6.34
CA VAL A 242 0.02 -29.08 5.08
C VAL A 242 0.56 -30.41 4.52
N LEU A 243 1.88 -30.56 4.42
CA LEU A 243 2.50 -31.78 3.87
C LEU A 243 2.13 -33.02 4.66
N TYR A 244 2.35 -33.00 5.99
CA TYR A 244 1.99 -34.14 6.84
C TYR A 244 0.47 -34.43 6.77
N SER A 245 -0.37 -33.41 6.58
CA SER A 245 -1.81 -33.58 6.41
C SER A 245 -2.19 -34.32 5.12
N LYS A 246 -1.58 -33.97 3.96
CA LYS A 246 -1.80 -34.74 2.71
C LYS A 246 -1.28 -36.17 2.87
N GLY A 247 -0.12 -36.38 3.50
CA GLY A 247 0.42 -37.73 3.73
C GLY A 247 -0.52 -38.63 4.54
N ILE A 248 -1.17 -38.07 5.58
CA ILE A 248 -2.20 -38.76 6.37
C ILE A 248 -3.47 -39.03 5.55
N GLN A 249 -3.84 -38.15 4.61
CA GLN A 249 -5.00 -38.32 3.73
C GLN A 249 -4.77 -39.37 2.64
N CYS A 250 -3.55 -39.51 2.12
CA CYS A 250 -3.22 -40.48 1.07
C CYS A 250 -3.20 -41.93 1.56
N ASP A 251 -2.91 -42.16 2.83
CA ASP A 251 -2.72 -43.50 3.39
C ASP A 251 -3.56 -43.73 4.68
N PRO A 252 -4.90 -43.68 4.59
CA PRO A 252 -5.79 -43.88 5.74
C PRO A 252 -5.77 -45.33 6.25
N GLU A 253 -5.38 -46.30 5.41
CA GLU A 253 -5.22 -47.72 5.76
C GLU A 253 -3.80 -48.05 6.28
N ASN A 254 -2.89 -47.07 6.34
CA ASN A 254 -1.51 -47.20 6.84
C ASN A 254 -0.67 -48.29 6.10
N PHE A 255 -0.87 -48.43 4.79
CA PHE A 255 -0.06 -49.31 3.91
C PHE A 255 1.44 -49.03 4.02
N SER A 256 1.82 -47.76 4.18
CA SER A 256 3.21 -47.32 4.30
C SER A 256 3.84 -47.55 5.68
N ASN A 257 3.03 -47.92 6.68
CA ASN A 257 3.40 -47.93 8.10
C ASN A 257 3.92 -46.60 8.66
N ASN A 258 3.79 -45.48 7.93
CA ASN A 258 4.31 -44.17 8.34
C ASN A 258 3.27 -43.28 9.03
N ILE A 259 1.99 -43.66 9.12
CA ILE A 259 0.93 -42.73 9.55
C ILE A 259 1.17 -42.18 10.96
N HIS A 260 1.63 -43.05 11.88
CA HIS A 260 1.93 -42.68 13.26
C HIS A 260 3.09 -41.66 13.35
N ILE A 261 4.05 -41.73 12.43
CA ILE A 261 5.18 -40.81 12.31
C ILE A 261 4.68 -39.44 11.81
N LEU A 262 3.82 -39.43 10.78
CA LEU A 262 3.25 -38.20 10.23
C LEU A 262 2.44 -37.44 11.29
N TYR A 263 1.60 -38.15 12.05
CA TYR A 263 0.85 -37.54 13.17
C TYR A 263 1.78 -36.95 14.23
N ALA A 264 2.85 -37.64 14.64
CA ALA A 264 3.80 -37.11 15.62
C ALA A 264 4.62 -35.91 15.10
N ASN A 265 4.94 -35.88 13.81
CA ASN A 265 5.65 -34.76 13.20
C ASN A 265 4.73 -33.55 12.99
N ARG A 266 3.46 -33.76 12.62
CA ARG A 266 2.44 -32.70 12.55
C ARG A 266 2.13 -32.12 13.94
N SER A 267 2.05 -32.96 14.97
CA SER A 267 1.96 -32.54 16.37
C SER A 267 3.13 -31.61 16.75
N ALA A 268 4.37 -31.93 16.35
CA ALA A 268 5.53 -31.07 16.57
C ALA A 268 5.40 -29.70 15.87
N ALA A 269 4.98 -29.69 14.60
CA ALA A 269 4.74 -28.46 13.84
C ALA A 269 3.68 -27.57 14.50
N LYS A 270 2.58 -28.17 14.96
CA LYS A 270 1.48 -27.47 15.65
C LYS A 270 1.88 -26.92 17.01
N LEU A 271 2.72 -27.64 17.79
CA LEU A 271 3.27 -27.12 19.05
C LEU A 271 4.13 -25.87 18.83
N GLU A 272 5.01 -25.88 17.83
CA GLU A 272 5.86 -24.73 17.50
C GLU A 272 5.02 -23.54 16.97
N MET A 273 3.88 -23.80 16.32
CA MET A 273 2.90 -22.79 15.92
C MET A 273 1.97 -22.32 17.06
N GLY A 274 2.06 -22.90 18.26
CA GLY A 274 1.18 -22.56 19.39
C GLY A 274 -0.24 -23.14 19.33
N LYS A 275 -0.53 -24.05 18.39
CA LYS A 275 -1.81 -24.80 18.30
C LYS A 275 -1.76 -26.02 19.22
N VAL A 276 -1.79 -25.80 20.54
CA VAL A 276 -1.44 -26.83 21.54
C VAL A 276 -2.47 -27.97 21.59
N GLU A 277 -3.76 -27.65 21.50
CA GLU A 277 -4.87 -28.60 21.55
C GLU A 277 -4.87 -29.51 20.32
N ASP A 278 -4.71 -28.95 19.12
CA ASP A 278 -4.59 -29.70 17.87
C ASP A 278 -3.37 -30.64 17.89
N ALA A 279 -2.27 -30.19 18.52
CA ALA A 279 -1.06 -30.99 18.67
C ALA A 279 -1.21 -32.14 19.66
N LEU A 280 -2.01 -31.97 20.72
CA LEU A 280 -2.37 -33.07 21.63
C LEU A 280 -3.19 -34.13 20.89
N SER A 281 -4.22 -33.71 20.13
CA SER A 281 -5.05 -34.62 19.32
C SER A 281 -4.24 -35.42 18.29
N ASP A 282 -3.28 -34.77 17.63
CA ASP A 282 -2.36 -35.45 16.71
C ASP A 282 -1.42 -36.44 17.44
N ALA A 283 -0.92 -36.10 18.63
CA ALA A 283 -0.09 -37.02 19.41
C ALA A 283 -0.87 -38.26 19.91
N GLU A 284 -2.14 -38.08 20.31
CA GLU A 284 -3.02 -39.19 20.66
C GLU A 284 -3.37 -40.06 19.46
N SER A 285 -3.57 -39.45 18.28
CA SER A 285 -3.77 -40.17 17.03
C SER A 285 -2.53 -41.00 16.66
N SER A 286 -1.31 -40.45 16.81
CA SER A 286 -0.05 -41.18 16.62
C SER A 286 0.03 -42.45 17.48
N ILE A 287 -0.25 -42.32 18.78
CA ILE A 287 -0.26 -43.45 19.74
C ILE A 287 -1.35 -44.47 19.41
N LYS A 288 -2.50 -44.04 18.90
CA LYS A 288 -3.59 -44.95 18.48
C LYS A 288 -3.19 -45.84 17.31
N PHE A 289 -2.38 -45.33 16.38
CA PHE A 289 -1.89 -46.10 15.23
C PHE A 289 -0.69 -46.99 15.56
N GLU A 290 0.24 -46.54 16.41
CA GLU A 290 1.33 -47.39 16.92
C GLU A 290 1.53 -47.18 18.44
N PRO A 291 0.91 -48.03 19.29
CA PRO A 291 1.01 -47.93 20.74
C PRO A 291 2.40 -48.16 21.33
N LYS A 292 3.39 -48.61 20.55
CA LYS A 292 4.79 -48.71 20.96
C LYS A 292 5.65 -47.53 20.49
N TYR A 293 5.06 -46.51 19.84
CA TYR A 293 5.81 -45.37 19.32
C TYR A 293 6.13 -44.35 20.42
N THR A 294 7.29 -44.50 21.04
CA THR A 294 7.82 -43.62 22.11
C THR A 294 7.70 -42.13 21.80
N LYS A 295 7.98 -41.73 20.56
CA LYS A 295 7.90 -40.33 20.13
C LYS A 295 6.46 -39.79 20.17
N GLY A 296 5.43 -40.61 19.97
CA GLY A 296 4.03 -40.23 20.12
C GLY A 296 3.70 -39.81 21.56
N TYR A 297 4.09 -40.64 22.54
CA TYR A 297 3.97 -40.33 23.97
C TYR A 297 4.80 -39.10 24.36
N PHE A 298 6.01 -38.95 23.83
CA PHE A 298 6.84 -37.76 24.05
C PHE A 298 6.14 -36.48 23.55
N ARG A 299 5.53 -36.48 22.36
CA ARG A 299 4.75 -35.34 21.86
C ARG A 299 3.52 -35.08 22.71
N LYS A 300 2.77 -36.12 23.12
CA LYS A 300 1.62 -36.00 24.03
C LYS A 300 2.02 -35.30 25.34
N ALA A 301 3.12 -35.73 25.95
CA ALA A 301 3.65 -35.11 27.16
C ALA A 301 4.06 -33.64 26.95
N GLN A 302 4.73 -33.30 25.83
CA GLN A 302 5.06 -31.91 25.49
C GLN A 302 3.80 -31.03 25.36
N SER A 303 2.74 -31.51 24.72
CA SER A 303 1.45 -30.80 24.63
C SER A 303 0.79 -30.63 26.00
N LEU A 304 0.74 -31.69 26.82
CA LEU A 304 0.14 -31.63 28.15
C LEU A 304 0.88 -30.68 29.10
N VAL A 305 2.22 -30.57 29.01
CA VAL A 305 3.00 -29.54 29.73
C VAL A 305 2.58 -28.13 29.34
N LYS A 306 2.37 -27.86 28.04
CA LYS A 306 1.90 -26.56 27.55
C LYS A 306 0.47 -26.23 28.01
N LEU A 307 -0.36 -27.24 28.22
CA LEU A 307 -1.70 -27.12 28.81
C LEU A 307 -1.73 -27.16 30.35
N CYS A 308 -0.56 -27.15 31.02
CA CYS A 308 -0.42 -27.29 32.48
C CYS A 308 -1.04 -28.57 33.09
N ARG A 309 -1.30 -29.60 32.26
CA ARG A 309 -1.86 -30.91 32.67
C ARG A 309 -0.74 -31.85 33.12
N TYR A 310 -0.03 -31.46 34.17
CA TYR A 310 1.24 -32.09 34.57
C TYR A 310 1.15 -33.55 34.98
N GLN A 311 0.02 -34.00 35.57
CA GLN A 311 -0.09 -35.40 35.98
C GLN A 311 -0.15 -36.34 34.77
N GLU A 312 -1.04 -36.05 33.82
CA GLU A 312 -1.16 -36.81 32.57
C GLU A 312 0.11 -36.74 31.72
N ALA A 313 0.86 -35.63 31.82
CA ALA A 313 2.17 -35.51 31.19
C ALA A 313 3.21 -36.47 31.81
N LEU A 314 3.22 -36.64 33.14
CA LEU A 314 4.07 -37.64 33.80
C LEU A 314 3.66 -39.05 33.35
N ASP A 315 2.38 -39.38 33.45
CA ASP A 315 1.85 -40.71 33.10
C ASP A 315 2.21 -41.10 31.64
N ALA A 316 2.06 -40.16 30.69
CA ALA A 316 2.46 -40.37 29.29
C ALA A 316 3.99 -40.53 29.13
N THR A 317 4.79 -39.78 29.88
CA THR A 317 6.26 -39.85 29.78
C THR A 317 6.82 -41.09 30.47
N ASP A 318 6.15 -41.62 31.49
CA ASP A 318 6.48 -42.91 32.10
C ASP A 318 6.22 -44.07 31.16
N ILE A 319 5.15 -44.04 30.37
CA ILE A 319 4.94 -45.02 29.29
C ILE A 319 6.07 -44.90 28.24
N ALA A 320 6.44 -43.68 27.82
CA ALA A 320 7.56 -43.47 26.92
C ALA A 320 8.88 -44.04 27.48
N ARG A 321 9.16 -43.84 28.77
CA ARG A 321 10.35 -44.36 29.46
C ARG A 321 10.34 -45.88 29.56
N ASN A 322 9.18 -46.51 29.73
CA ASN A 322 9.07 -47.97 29.74
C ASN A 322 9.27 -48.59 28.35
N LEU A 323 8.99 -47.85 27.27
CA LEU A 323 9.25 -48.25 25.88
C LEU A 323 10.72 -48.07 25.49
N GLU A 324 11.34 -46.94 25.85
CA GLU A 324 12.78 -46.67 25.62
C GLU A 324 13.46 -46.13 26.90
N PRO A 325 13.95 -47.00 27.80
CA PRO A 325 14.55 -46.59 29.07
C PRO A 325 15.80 -45.71 28.91
N ASP A 326 16.61 -45.96 27.89
CA ASP A 326 17.88 -45.26 27.64
C ASP A 326 17.71 -43.91 26.91
N ASN A 327 16.47 -43.52 26.57
CA ASN A 327 16.22 -42.29 25.83
C ASN A 327 16.43 -41.04 26.72
N LYS A 328 17.61 -40.42 26.59
CA LYS A 328 18.01 -39.19 27.31
C LYS A 328 16.97 -38.07 27.22
N SER A 329 16.28 -37.91 26.08
CA SER A 329 15.27 -36.87 25.87
C SER A 329 14.02 -37.10 26.72
N VAL A 330 13.57 -38.35 26.84
CA VAL A 330 12.44 -38.74 27.70
C VAL A 330 12.78 -38.50 29.18
N CYS A 331 13.98 -38.91 29.60
CA CYS A 331 14.48 -38.65 30.96
C CYS A 331 14.64 -37.14 31.27
N ALA A 332 15.03 -36.32 30.29
CA ALA A 332 15.08 -34.86 30.45
C ALA A 332 13.67 -34.26 30.57
N LEU A 333 12.70 -34.74 29.78
CA LEU A 333 11.31 -34.29 29.83
C LEU A 333 10.65 -34.62 31.18
N LEU A 334 10.89 -35.81 31.76
CA LEU A 334 10.40 -36.15 33.11
C LEU A 334 10.85 -35.15 34.18
N LYS A 335 12.14 -34.76 34.15
CA LYS A 335 12.68 -33.72 35.04
C LYS A 335 12.01 -32.37 34.80
N GLN A 336 11.90 -31.95 33.54
CA GLN A 336 11.23 -30.71 33.16
C GLN A 336 9.76 -30.65 33.62
N ILE A 337 9.00 -31.74 33.48
CA ILE A 337 7.60 -31.83 33.94
C ILE A 337 7.55 -31.67 35.47
N SER A 338 8.41 -32.38 36.19
CA SER A 338 8.49 -32.35 37.65
C SER A 338 8.82 -30.93 38.16
N ASP A 339 9.84 -30.28 37.58
CA ASP A 339 10.22 -28.91 37.91
C ASP A 339 9.10 -27.90 37.59
N SER A 340 8.39 -28.10 36.48
CA SER A 340 7.28 -27.23 36.07
C SER A 340 6.08 -27.37 37.02
N LYS A 341 5.74 -28.60 37.41
CA LYS A 341 4.69 -28.91 38.40
C LYS A 341 4.99 -28.25 39.74
N MET A 342 6.24 -28.29 40.21
CA MET A 342 6.66 -27.63 41.45
C MET A 342 6.62 -26.11 41.36
N LYS A 343 7.07 -25.51 40.25
CA LYS A 343 7.03 -24.06 40.01
C LYS A 343 5.61 -23.50 40.01
N ASP A 344 4.66 -24.20 39.37
CA ASP A 344 3.27 -23.74 39.33
C ASP A 344 2.51 -24.02 40.63
N ALA A 345 2.85 -25.07 41.37
CA ALA A 345 2.36 -25.28 42.73
C ALA A 345 2.82 -24.21 43.74
N THR A 346 3.93 -23.50 43.46
CA THR A 346 4.43 -22.40 44.32
C THR A 346 3.87 -21.01 44.00
N LYS A 347 2.98 -20.88 43.00
CA LYS A 347 2.27 -19.60 42.72
C LYS A 347 1.05 -19.46 43.64
N PRO A 348 0.89 -18.35 44.37
CA PRO A 348 -0.28 -18.17 45.26
C PRO A 348 -1.58 -18.05 44.46
N MET A 349 -2.54 -18.91 44.82
CA MET A 349 -3.83 -19.09 44.16
C MET A 349 -4.86 -18.07 44.67
N ASN A 350 -5.05 -16.97 43.95
CA ASN A 350 -6.18 -16.05 44.17
C ASN A 350 -7.42 -16.50 43.38
N GLY A 351 -8.57 -16.46 44.04
CA GLY A 351 -9.72 -17.31 43.74
C GLY A 351 -10.54 -17.03 42.48
N THR A 352 -11.17 -18.11 42.01
CA THR A 352 -12.06 -18.24 40.85
C THR A 352 -13.44 -17.59 41.08
N THR A 353 -14.04 -16.99 40.05
CA THR A 353 -15.40 -17.38 39.57
C THR A 353 -15.80 -16.73 38.23
N SER A 354 -16.21 -17.61 37.31
CA SER A 354 -17.20 -17.43 36.23
C SER A 354 -17.75 -16.03 35.88
N LYS A 355 -17.47 -15.60 34.63
CA LYS A 355 -18.55 -15.35 33.63
C LYS A 355 -18.03 -15.24 32.19
N GLU A 356 -18.56 -16.11 31.36
CA GLU A 356 -18.48 -16.03 29.90
C GLU A 356 -19.51 -15.01 29.37
N GLN A 357 -19.26 -14.43 28.19
CA GLN A 357 -20.20 -13.66 27.36
C GLN A 357 -20.75 -12.32 27.92
N ARG A 358 -20.26 -11.18 27.37
CA ARG A 358 -21.00 -10.37 26.38
C ARG A 358 -20.25 -9.13 25.88
N LYS A 359 -20.51 -8.85 24.59
CA LYS A 359 -20.10 -7.74 23.71
C LYS A 359 -20.07 -6.31 24.29
N SER A 360 -19.18 -5.51 23.69
CA SER A 360 -19.32 -4.08 23.31
C SER A 360 -19.52 -3.00 24.38
N GLN A 361 -18.55 -2.08 24.51
CA GLN A 361 -18.65 -0.75 23.87
C GLN A 361 -17.34 0.07 23.92
N VAL A 362 -17.31 1.11 23.08
CA VAL A 362 -16.23 2.10 22.91
C VAL A 362 -16.33 3.19 23.98
N THR A 363 -15.22 3.58 24.60
CA THR A 363 -14.98 5.00 24.98
C THR A 363 -13.50 5.39 24.86
N ARG A 364 -13.27 6.60 24.35
CA ARG A 364 -12.00 7.26 24.07
C ARG A 364 -11.65 8.24 25.19
N THR A 365 -10.49 8.11 25.83
CA THR A 365 -9.76 9.28 26.37
C THR A 365 -8.26 9.02 26.52
N GLN A 366 -7.48 10.08 26.42
CA GLN A 366 -6.01 10.08 26.38
C GLN A 366 -5.40 10.21 27.78
N SER A 367 -4.16 9.74 27.96
CA SER A 367 -3.13 10.50 28.68
C SER A 367 -1.74 9.93 28.42
N VAL A 368 -0.78 10.84 28.17
CA VAL A 368 0.61 10.51 27.81
C VAL A 368 1.51 10.59 29.03
N LYS A 369 2.20 9.50 29.37
CA LYS A 369 3.49 9.53 30.10
C LYS A 369 4.39 8.39 29.61
N GLN A 370 5.63 8.72 29.26
CA GLN A 370 6.70 7.74 29.02
C GLN A 370 7.21 7.19 30.37
N PRO A 371 7.87 6.02 30.40
CA PRO A 371 9.33 6.03 30.23
C PRO A 371 9.90 4.91 29.35
N LYS A 372 11.20 5.05 29.06
CA LYS A 372 12.05 4.14 28.29
C LYS A 372 12.20 2.77 28.97
N THR A 373 12.36 1.70 28.19
CA THR A 373 13.57 0.83 28.13
C THR A 373 13.34 -0.26 27.07
N GLN A 374 14.33 -0.49 26.19
CA GLN A 374 14.29 -1.59 25.23
C GLN A 374 14.95 -2.84 25.85
N THR A 375 14.26 -3.98 25.78
CA THR A 375 14.84 -5.29 26.07
C THR A 375 14.44 -6.23 24.94
N GLN A 376 15.42 -6.68 24.15
CA GLN A 376 15.21 -7.64 23.07
C GLN A 376 15.20 -9.06 23.63
N ALA A 377 14.22 -9.87 23.24
CA ALA A 377 14.13 -11.28 23.60
C ALA A 377 14.72 -12.16 22.48
N GLN A 378 15.48 -13.19 22.84
CA GLN A 378 15.99 -14.20 21.91
C GLN A 378 14.96 -15.32 21.67
N PRO A 379 14.91 -15.96 20.49
CA PRO A 379 14.09 -17.14 20.26
C PRO A 379 14.77 -18.43 20.78
N ASN A 380 14.02 -19.27 21.48
CA ASN A 380 14.40 -20.66 21.76
C ASN A 380 14.04 -21.55 20.55
N THR A 381 14.95 -22.46 20.16
CA THR A 381 14.67 -23.54 19.21
C THR A 381 14.94 -24.91 19.85
N GLY A 382 13.96 -25.81 19.81
CA GLY A 382 14.14 -27.19 20.27
C GLY A 382 15.00 -28.05 19.32
N PRO A 383 15.58 -29.18 19.78
CA PRO A 383 16.59 -29.90 19.02
C PRO A 383 16.01 -30.76 17.88
N LEU A 384 16.68 -30.71 16.74
CA LEU A 384 16.80 -31.81 15.78
C LEU A 384 18.26 -32.31 15.88
N ALA A 385 18.52 -33.57 15.54
CA ALA A 385 19.81 -34.20 15.79
C ALA A 385 20.90 -33.71 14.81
N GLU A 386 22.06 -33.32 15.34
CA GLU A 386 23.43 -33.82 15.04
C GLU A 386 24.46 -33.11 15.96
N ASP A 387 25.72 -33.56 15.94
CA ASP A 387 26.64 -33.57 17.10
C ASP A 387 27.56 -32.34 17.31
N ASP A 388 28.03 -32.21 18.57
CA ASP A 388 29.24 -31.50 19.10
C ASP A 388 29.55 -30.03 18.67
N GLU A 389 30.31 -29.23 19.42
CA GLU A 389 31.08 -29.43 20.66
C GLU A 389 30.93 -28.18 21.56
N SER A 390 31.28 -28.27 22.85
CA SER A 390 31.10 -27.16 23.80
C SER A 390 32.06 -25.98 23.58
N LEU A 391 31.66 -24.77 24.00
CA LEU A 391 32.51 -23.95 24.88
C LEU A 391 31.71 -22.78 25.49
N GLY A 392 31.63 -22.75 26.83
CA GLY A 392 31.03 -21.64 27.57
C GLY A 392 32.08 -20.63 28.06
N GLY A 393 31.63 -19.41 28.37
CA GLY A 393 32.47 -18.42 29.06
C GLY A 393 32.10 -16.97 28.73
N SER A 394 31.70 -16.20 29.75
CA SER A 394 31.55 -14.75 29.61
C SER A 394 32.91 -14.09 29.42
N VAL A 395 33.13 -13.38 28.31
CA VAL A 395 34.33 -12.57 28.08
C VAL A 395 33.94 -11.11 27.82
N ARG A 396 33.93 -10.30 28.89
CA ARG A 396 34.08 -8.84 28.80
C ARG A 396 35.52 -8.50 29.17
N GLY A 397 36.37 -8.31 28.17
CA GLY A 397 37.78 -7.94 28.34
C GLY A 397 38.35 -7.33 27.06
N TYR A 398 39.34 -6.45 27.22
CA TYR A 398 40.08 -5.86 26.12
C TYR A 398 41.21 -6.80 25.67
N LYS A 399 41.49 -6.86 24.36
CA LYS A 399 42.57 -7.67 23.79
C LYS A 399 43.80 -6.77 23.56
N LYS A 400 45.00 -7.26 23.89
CA LYS A 400 46.25 -6.62 23.47
C LYS A 400 46.73 -7.24 22.15
N LEU A 401 47.10 -6.39 21.21
CA LEU A 401 47.72 -6.79 19.94
C LEU A 401 49.22 -7.05 20.13
N ALA A 402 49.85 -7.73 19.17
CA ALA A 402 51.30 -7.97 19.18
C ALA A 402 52.11 -6.65 19.24
N ASP A 403 51.58 -5.59 18.63
CA ASP A 403 52.08 -4.21 18.64
C ASP A 403 51.84 -3.46 19.97
N GLY A 404 51.42 -4.15 21.04
CA GLY A 404 51.23 -3.60 22.39
C GLY A 404 49.96 -2.75 22.58
N ARG A 405 49.26 -2.36 21.52
CA ARG A 405 48.00 -1.60 21.57
C ARG A 405 46.86 -2.43 22.14
N VAL A 406 45.94 -1.78 22.85
CA VAL A 406 44.80 -2.40 23.54
C VAL A 406 43.51 -2.04 22.80
N THR A 407 42.79 -3.03 22.29
CA THR A 407 41.52 -2.83 21.54
C THR A 407 40.35 -3.57 22.20
N THR A 408 39.13 -3.14 21.89
CA THR A 408 37.92 -3.89 22.27
C THR A 408 37.84 -5.17 21.45
N PHE A 409 37.31 -6.25 22.04
CA PHE A 409 37.31 -7.60 21.45
C PHE A 409 36.58 -7.73 20.09
N PHE A 410 35.82 -6.70 19.68
CA PHE A 410 35.05 -6.64 18.44
C PHE A 410 35.80 -5.99 17.25
N HIS A 411 37.08 -5.67 17.38
CA HIS A 411 37.87 -5.17 16.26
C HIS A 411 38.33 -6.35 15.38
N ASN A 412 37.64 -6.56 14.26
CA ASN A 412 38.02 -7.56 13.27
C ASN A 412 39.12 -6.95 12.37
N GLU A 413 40.36 -7.39 12.53
CA GLU A 413 41.46 -6.91 11.70
C GLU A 413 41.35 -7.53 10.30
N LEU A 414 41.20 -6.68 9.27
CA LEU A 414 41.20 -7.17 7.90
C LEU A 414 42.57 -7.78 7.58
N ASP A 415 42.54 -8.99 7.04
CA ASP A 415 43.68 -9.71 6.50
C ASP A 415 44.29 -8.96 5.31
N GLU A 416 45.56 -9.26 5.00
CA GLU A 416 46.27 -8.58 3.92
C GLU A 416 45.67 -8.83 2.54
N GLN A 417 45.05 -9.99 2.31
CA GLN A 417 44.37 -10.27 1.03
C GLN A 417 43.12 -9.40 0.87
N THR A 418 42.27 -9.28 1.90
CA THR A 418 41.11 -8.37 1.86
C THR A 418 41.53 -6.90 1.75
N LYS A 419 42.63 -6.49 2.41
CA LYS A 419 43.19 -5.13 2.23
C LYS A 419 43.68 -4.88 0.80
N GLN A 420 44.32 -5.86 0.17
CA GLN A 420 44.74 -5.78 -1.24
C GLN A 420 43.54 -5.76 -2.21
N LEU A 421 42.45 -6.48 -1.90
CA LEU A 421 41.20 -6.50 -2.68
C LEU A 421 40.42 -5.18 -2.61
N ILE A 422 40.39 -4.53 -1.44
CA ILE A 422 39.70 -3.24 -1.25
C ILE A 422 40.44 -2.10 -1.95
N GLY A 423 41.78 -2.16 -1.99
CA GLY A 423 42.61 -1.15 -2.63
C GLY A 423 42.57 0.22 -1.95
N ASP A 424 43.05 1.24 -2.68
CA ASP A 424 43.11 2.61 -2.18
C ASP A 424 41.80 3.36 -2.44
N ILE A 425 40.96 3.46 -1.39
CA ILE A 425 39.65 4.14 -1.43
C ILE A 425 39.81 5.68 -1.38
N ALA A 426 41.03 6.21 -1.22
CA ALA A 426 41.24 7.65 -1.18
C ALA A 426 40.75 8.31 -2.49
N PRO A 427 39.93 9.37 -2.42
CA PRO A 427 39.41 10.02 -3.63
C PRO A 427 40.55 10.68 -4.40
N LYS A 428 40.80 10.18 -5.62
CA LYS A 428 41.88 10.66 -6.48
C LYS A 428 41.48 11.99 -7.15
N PRO A 429 42.42 12.95 -7.30
CA PRO A 429 42.13 14.20 -7.99
C PRO A 429 41.78 13.93 -9.45
N VAL A 430 40.76 14.64 -9.94
CA VAL A 430 40.28 14.53 -11.33
C VAL A 430 41.18 15.38 -12.22
N ASN A 431 41.92 14.75 -13.14
CA ASN A 431 42.89 15.43 -14.01
C ASN A 431 42.29 16.25 -15.16
N ASP A 432 40.97 16.17 -15.40
CA ASP A 432 40.29 16.94 -16.45
C ASP A 432 39.14 17.78 -15.85
N PRO A 433 39.29 19.10 -15.73
CA PRO A 433 38.25 19.97 -15.19
C PRO A 433 36.99 20.09 -16.07
N ASN A 434 37.01 19.59 -17.31
CA ASN A 434 35.83 19.58 -18.20
C ASN A 434 35.04 18.27 -18.20
N ALA A 435 35.53 17.20 -17.57
CA ALA A 435 34.87 15.88 -17.60
C ALA A 435 33.51 15.84 -16.87
N VAL A 436 33.22 16.81 -16.00
CA VAL A 436 31.99 16.87 -15.18
C VAL A 436 31.29 18.22 -15.33
N GLN A 437 31.01 18.63 -16.57
CA GLN A 437 30.10 19.76 -16.82
C GLN A 437 28.64 19.36 -16.53
N ILE A 438 28.20 19.60 -15.28
CA ILE A 438 26.79 19.50 -14.90
C ILE A 438 26.04 20.63 -15.63
N LYS A 439 25.05 20.27 -16.45
CA LYS A 439 24.25 21.24 -17.21
C LYS A 439 23.58 22.22 -16.25
N SER A 440 23.95 23.49 -16.33
CA SER A 440 23.27 24.57 -15.62
C SER A 440 21.81 24.62 -16.07
N VAL A 441 20.90 24.77 -15.10
CA VAL A 441 19.50 25.04 -15.39
C VAL A 441 19.37 26.52 -15.75
N GLU A 442 18.70 26.82 -16.85
CA GLU A 442 18.44 28.19 -17.26
C GLU A 442 17.58 28.89 -16.21
N GLY A 443 18.15 29.92 -15.58
CA GLY A 443 17.55 30.59 -14.43
C GLY A 443 17.94 30.05 -13.04
N ALA A 444 18.89 29.13 -12.90
CA ALA A 444 19.53 28.85 -11.60
C ALA A 444 20.70 29.83 -11.31
N SER A 445 21.16 29.91 -10.07
CA SER A 445 22.33 30.72 -9.70
C SER A 445 23.64 30.08 -10.21
N ALA A 446 24.64 30.90 -10.50
CA ALA A 446 25.95 30.42 -10.98
C ALA A 446 26.68 29.50 -9.97
N TRP A 447 26.29 29.55 -8.69
CA TRP A 447 26.79 28.71 -7.61
C TRP A 447 26.13 27.32 -7.55
N ASN A 448 24.96 27.11 -8.18
CA ASN A 448 24.21 25.86 -8.10
C ASN A 448 24.63 24.82 -9.15
N GLN A 449 25.93 24.60 -9.30
CA GLN A 449 26.47 23.56 -10.19
C GLN A 449 26.24 22.14 -9.64
N GLY A 450 25.90 22.00 -8.35
CA GLY A 450 25.81 20.72 -7.63
C GLY A 450 24.41 20.08 -7.51
N ASN A 451 23.39 20.56 -8.24
CA ASN A 451 21.99 20.10 -8.07
C ASN A 451 21.42 20.33 -6.64
N THR A 452 21.90 21.36 -5.95
CA THR A 452 21.44 21.76 -4.61
C THR A 452 20.08 22.45 -4.71
N PHE A 453 19.30 22.43 -3.62
CA PHE A 453 18.06 23.20 -3.51
C PHE A 453 18.36 24.71 -3.57
N GLU A 454 17.73 25.42 -4.50
CA GLU A 454 17.72 26.89 -4.59
C GLU A 454 16.27 27.35 -4.66
N GLU A 455 15.93 28.42 -3.95
CA GLU A 455 14.58 29.00 -3.94
C GLU A 455 14.68 30.50 -4.22
N ARG A 456 13.85 30.99 -5.13
CA ARG A 456 13.77 32.40 -5.51
C ARG A 456 12.45 32.98 -5.09
N ASN A 457 12.46 33.95 -4.17
CA ASN A 457 11.27 34.66 -3.77
C ASN A 457 10.80 35.59 -4.89
N MET A 458 9.55 35.42 -5.32
CA MET A 458 8.88 36.16 -6.38
C MET A 458 7.62 36.89 -5.87
N THR A 459 7.44 36.97 -4.55
CA THR A 459 6.24 37.51 -3.89
C THR A 459 5.92 38.93 -4.31
N ALA A 460 6.93 39.81 -4.43
CA ALA A 460 6.72 41.21 -4.82
C ALA A 460 6.14 41.31 -6.24
N TRP A 461 6.75 40.62 -7.21
CA TRP A 461 6.25 40.54 -8.59
C TRP A 461 4.82 39.98 -8.62
N ALA A 462 4.57 38.92 -7.84
CA ALA A 462 3.28 38.24 -7.84
C ALA A 462 2.15 39.15 -7.33
N LYS A 463 2.39 39.92 -6.25
CA LYS A 463 1.40 40.86 -5.71
C LYS A 463 1.10 42.00 -6.68
N GLU A 464 2.14 42.66 -7.19
CA GLU A 464 2.00 43.72 -8.21
C GLU A 464 1.27 43.21 -9.44
N ARG A 465 1.55 41.97 -9.87
CA ARG A 465 0.91 41.38 -11.04
C ARG A 465 -0.58 41.13 -10.79
N ILE A 466 -0.95 40.54 -9.65
CA ILE A 466 -2.35 40.33 -9.25
C ILE A 466 -3.11 41.66 -9.21
N GLU A 467 -2.54 42.73 -8.63
CA GLU A 467 -3.13 44.07 -8.63
C GLU A 467 -3.32 44.65 -10.05
N SER A 468 -2.33 44.49 -10.93
CA SER A 468 -2.41 44.98 -12.31
C SER A 468 -3.49 44.26 -13.14
N LEU A 469 -3.77 42.99 -12.82
CA LEU A 469 -4.63 42.11 -13.61
C LEU A 469 -6.12 42.39 -13.42
N PHE A 470 -6.50 42.88 -12.24
CA PHE A 470 -7.87 43.26 -11.88
C PHE A 470 -8.17 44.76 -12.03
N ARG A 471 -7.13 45.58 -12.29
CA ARG A 471 -7.30 46.99 -12.61
C ARG A 471 -8.17 47.16 -13.86
N ASP A 472 -9.12 48.08 -13.78
CA ASP A 472 -10.10 48.41 -14.83
C ASP A 472 -10.93 47.22 -15.33
N LEU A 473 -11.03 46.13 -14.56
CA LEU A 473 -11.84 44.98 -14.93
C LEU A 473 -13.33 45.32 -14.88
N SER A 474 -13.98 45.29 -16.04
CA SER A 474 -15.42 45.45 -16.15
C SER A 474 -16.03 44.64 -17.28
N VAL A 475 -17.26 44.16 -17.05
CA VAL A 475 -17.99 43.23 -17.91
C VAL A 475 -19.46 43.68 -18.02
N PRO A 476 -20.09 43.67 -19.21
CA PRO A 476 -21.52 43.95 -19.32
C PRO A 476 -22.36 42.90 -18.59
N PHE A 477 -23.48 43.34 -18.02
CA PHE A 477 -24.46 42.51 -17.31
C PHE A 477 -25.84 42.68 -17.95
N ASP A 478 -26.47 41.59 -18.37
CA ASP A 478 -27.81 41.56 -18.93
C ASP A 478 -28.52 40.29 -18.44
N GLU A 479 -29.31 40.42 -17.37
CA GLU A 479 -30.01 39.30 -16.76
C GLU A 479 -31.34 39.75 -16.15
N ALA A 480 -32.40 38.95 -16.34
CA ALA A 480 -33.70 39.10 -15.66
C ALA A 480 -34.29 40.54 -15.59
N ARG A 481 -34.23 41.30 -16.70
CA ARG A 481 -34.68 42.71 -16.87
C ARG A 481 -33.73 43.81 -16.33
N LEU A 482 -32.57 43.46 -15.79
CA LEU A 482 -31.55 44.42 -15.38
C LEU A 482 -30.39 44.44 -16.39
N LYS A 483 -30.21 45.59 -17.06
CA LYS A 483 -29.04 45.87 -17.90
C LYS A 483 -28.07 46.76 -17.14
N GLY A 484 -26.79 46.45 -17.19
CA GLY A 484 -25.81 47.11 -16.35
C GLY A 484 -24.38 46.73 -16.71
N GLN A 485 -23.49 47.09 -15.80
CA GLN A 485 -22.07 46.86 -15.88
C GLN A 485 -21.56 46.40 -14.52
N LEU A 486 -20.92 45.24 -14.50
CA LEU A 486 -20.20 44.70 -13.37
C LEU A 486 -18.75 45.17 -13.45
N SER A 487 -18.16 45.58 -12.33
CA SER A 487 -16.73 45.94 -12.26
C SER A 487 -16.08 45.45 -10.97
N VAL A 488 -14.75 45.30 -11.01
CA VAL A 488 -13.92 45.18 -9.81
C VAL A 488 -13.31 46.56 -9.55
N GLU A 489 -13.51 47.07 -8.33
CA GLU A 489 -13.03 48.39 -7.91
C GLU A 489 -11.60 48.33 -7.39
N SER A 490 -11.32 47.35 -6.53
CA SER A 490 -10.00 47.18 -5.89
C SER A 490 -9.81 45.77 -5.34
N ILE A 491 -8.56 45.45 -5.00
CA ILE A 491 -8.18 44.31 -4.19
C ILE A 491 -7.96 44.80 -2.75
N MET A 492 -8.40 44.02 -1.77
CA MET A 492 -8.18 44.24 -0.36
C MET A 492 -7.46 43.01 0.24
N ASP A 493 -6.63 43.25 1.25
CA ASP A 493 -5.99 42.21 2.08
C ASP A 493 -5.16 41.17 1.32
N LEU A 494 -4.39 41.58 0.31
CA LEU A 494 -3.52 40.70 -0.50
C LEU A 494 -2.32 40.16 0.30
N ASN A 495 -2.56 39.05 0.99
CA ASN A 495 -1.62 38.35 1.86
C ASN A 495 -1.16 37.05 1.22
N GLY A 496 0.03 36.57 1.61
CA GLY A 496 0.66 35.38 1.03
C GLY A 496 1.98 35.66 0.32
N ASP A 497 2.55 34.59 -0.23
CA ASP A 497 3.90 34.50 -0.78
C ASP A 497 3.97 33.65 -2.06
N ALA A 498 5.04 33.86 -2.82
CA ALA A 498 5.32 33.12 -4.04
C ALA A 498 6.82 32.90 -4.22
N SER A 499 7.22 31.70 -4.63
CA SER A 499 8.60 31.34 -4.91
C SER A 499 8.76 30.34 -6.06
N VAL A 500 9.95 30.33 -6.64
CA VAL A 500 10.36 29.36 -7.66
C VAL A 500 11.50 28.52 -7.10
N ALA A 501 11.23 27.23 -6.89
CA ALA A 501 12.16 26.29 -6.29
C ALA A 501 12.81 25.37 -7.34
N PHE A 502 14.12 25.21 -7.25
CA PHE A 502 14.95 24.40 -8.15
C PHE A 502 15.34 23.10 -7.44
N LEU A 503 14.86 21.96 -7.94
CA LEU A 503 15.06 20.64 -7.36
C LEU A 503 15.60 19.69 -8.43
N ARG A 504 16.88 19.31 -8.34
CA ARG A 504 17.54 18.30 -9.20
C ARG A 504 17.26 18.48 -10.71
N GLY A 505 17.41 19.72 -11.20
CA GLY A 505 17.16 20.05 -12.62
C GLY A 505 15.70 20.35 -12.99
N SER A 506 14.75 20.32 -12.05
CA SER A 506 13.33 20.66 -12.28
C SER A 506 12.93 21.92 -11.51
N LYS A 507 12.22 22.84 -12.17
CA LYS A 507 11.56 23.98 -11.54
C LYS A 507 10.24 23.56 -10.90
N ARG A 508 9.90 24.15 -9.76
CA ARG A 508 8.57 24.14 -9.13
C ARG A 508 8.13 25.57 -8.86
N TYR A 509 6.88 25.85 -9.19
CA TYR A 509 6.23 27.14 -8.97
C TYR A 509 5.34 26.98 -7.75
N ILE A 510 5.68 27.69 -6.67
CA ILE A 510 4.96 27.65 -5.40
C ILE A 510 4.36 29.04 -5.20
N TYR A 511 3.06 29.10 -4.93
CA TYR A 511 2.41 30.33 -4.51
C TYR A 511 1.23 29.98 -3.62
N GLU A 512 0.92 30.86 -2.68
CA GLU A 512 -0.25 30.80 -1.81
C GLU A 512 -0.66 32.24 -1.50
N PHE A 513 -1.88 32.62 -1.87
CA PHE A 513 -2.43 33.95 -1.63
C PHE A 513 -3.86 33.91 -1.09
N SER A 514 -4.16 34.84 -0.19
CA SER A 514 -5.53 35.20 0.20
C SER A 514 -5.77 36.67 -0.12
N PHE A 515 -6.94 37.00 -0.67
CA PHE A 515 -7.30 38.37 -1.04
C PHE A 515 -8.81 38.52 -1.26
N ARG A 516 -9.31 39.76 -1.20
CA ARG A 516 -10.73 40.09 -1.41
C ARG A 516 -10.87 41.06 -2.58
N LEU A 517 -11.66 40.72 -3.58
CA LEU A 517 -12.02 41.64 -4.66
C LEU A 517 -13.29 42.40 -4.26
N LYS A 518 -13.23 43.73 -4.28
CA LYS A 518 -14.43 44.58 -4.14
C LYS A 518 -15.11 44.68 -5.50
N CYS A 519 -16.32 44.17 -5.63
CA CYS A 519 -17.09 44.07 -6.87
C CYS A 519 -18.35 44.94 -6.82
N ASN A 520 -18.59 45.73 -7.86
CA ASN A 520 -19.72 46.64 -7.94
C ASN A 520 -20.62 46.32 -9.14
N LEU A 521 -21.93 46.41 -8.97
CA LEU A 521 -22.92 46.41 -10.03
C LEU A 521 -23.50 47.82 -10.22
N THR A 522 -23.36 48.37 -11.42
CA THR A 522 -23.99 49.62 -11.86
C THR A 522 -25.10 49.30 -12.86
N ILE A 523 -26.31 49.83 -12.68
CA ILE A 523 -27.47 49.52 -13.53
C ILE A 523 -27.76 50.70 -14.46
N GLN A 524 -27.99 50.43 -15.74
CA GLN A 524 -28.33 51.47 -16.71
C GLN A 524 -29.64 52.17 -16.30
N GLY A 525 -29.58 53.49 -16.12
CA GLY A 525 -30.72 54.30 -15.66
C GLY A 525 -30.86 54.44 -14.13
N ARG A 526 -29.95 53.87 -13.31
CA ARG A 526 -29.85 54.17 -11.88
C ARG A 526 -28.40 54.37 -11.47
N ASP A 527 -28.09 55.56 -10.93
CA ASP A 527 -26.72 55.93 -10.51
C ASP A 527 -26.27 55.23 -9.20
N GLN A 528 -27.14 54.39 -8.63
CA GLN A 528 -26.87 53.67 -7.38
C GLN A 528 -26.05 52.40 -7.64
N LYS A 529 -24.77 52.46 -7.28
CA LYS A 529 -23.87 51.30 -7.27
C LYS A 529 -24.25 50.35 -6.15
N THR A 530 -24.30 49.06 -6.46
CA THR A 530 -24.49 47.99 -5.47
C THR A 530 -23.14 47.30 -5.24
N GLU A 531 -22.65 47.31 -4.01
CA GLU A 531 -21.35 46.72 -3.66
C GLU A 531 -21.48 45.26 -3.17
N GLY A 532 -20.41 44.49 -3.37
CA GLY A 532 -20.23 43.13 -2.89
C GLY A 532 -18.75 42.76 -2.85
N ASN A 533 -18.40 41.71 -2.11
CA ASN A 533 -17.04 41.23 -1.98
C ASN A 533 -16.94 39.77 -2.43
N LEU A 534 -15.84 39.47 -3.13
CA LEU A 534 -15.47 38.13 -3.56
C LEU A 534 -14.13 37.77 -2.90
N GLN A 535 -14.17 36.96 -1.85
CA GLN A 535 -13.01 36.63 -1.01
C GLN A 535 -12.42 35.29 -1.41
N PHE A 536 -11.17 35.29 -1.86
CA PHE A 536 -10.36 34.09 -2.09
C PHE A 536 -9.65 33.74 -0.79
N LEU A 537 -10.00 32.58 -0.19
CA LEU A 537 -9.40 32.10 1.06
C LEU A 537 -8.03 31.46 0.81
N ASP A 538 -7.94 30.69 -0.27
CA ASP A 538 -6.75 29.96 -0.71
C ASP A 538 -6.67 30.03 -2.25
N PHE A 539 -5.74 30.83 -2.77
CA PHE A 539 -5.29 30.81 -4.16
C PHE A 539 -3.85 30.31 -4.20
N SER A 540 -3.68 29.01 -4.37
CA SER A 540 -2.38 28.34 -4.32
C SER A 540 -2.02 27.54 -5.58
N SER A 541 -0.75 27.13 -5.67
CA SER A 541 -0.26 26.24 -6.74
C SER A 541 -0.83 24.83 -6.67
N ASP A 542 -1.26 24.43 -5.47
CA ASP A 542 -1.67 23.05 -5.16
C ASP A 542 -3.20 22.90 -5.16
N ASN A 543 -3.95 23.95 -4.83
CA ASN A 543 -5.41 23.94 -4.85
C ASN A 543 -5.97 24.36 -6.23
N CYS A 544 -6.78 23.48 -6.83
CA CYS A 544 -7.46 23.75 -8.11
C CYS A 544 -8.89 24.30 -7.94
N ASP A 545 -9.44 24.28 -6.73
CA ASP A 545 -10.69 24.96 -6.35
C ASP A 545 -10.34 26.02 -5.32
N ASN A 546 -9.95 27.21 -5.77
CA ASN A 546 -9.80 28.34 -4.86
C ASN A 546 -11.11 28.48 -4.08
N GLU A 547 -11.06 28.36 -2.76
CA GLU A 547 -12.27 28.53 -1.95
C GLU A 547 -12.66 30.00 -1.98
N VAL A 548 -13.85 30.29 -2.50
CA VAL A 548 -14.32 31.67 -2.70
C VAL A 548 -15.63 31.93 -1.99
N GLU A 549 -15.57 32.79 -0.98
CA GLU A 549 -16.74 33.33 -0.29
C GLU A 549 -17.32 34.55 -1.01
N VAL A 550 -18.64 34.62 -1.10
CA VAL A 550 -19.39 35.74 -1.68
C VAL A 550 -20.12 36.47 -0.55
N ASN A 551 -19.78 37.73 -0.32
CA ASN A 551 -20.43 38.56 0.68
C ASN A 551 -21.06 39.80 0.03
N VAL A 552 -22.39 39.83 -0.04
CA VAL A 552 -23.17 40.96 -0.57
C VAL A 552 -24.15 41.42 0.50
N SER A 553 -23.85 42.55 1.13
CA SER A 553 -24.65 43.11 2.25
C SER A 553 -26.11 43.37 1.86
N SER A 554 -26.34 43.78 0.60
CA SER A 554 -27.64 44.08 0.02
C SER A 554 -28.42 42.85 -0.48
N ARG A 555 -27.89 41.62 -0.35
CA ARG A 555 -28.44 40.36 -0.91
C ARG A 555 -29.94 40.16 -0.68
N TYR A 556 -30.44 40.52 0.50
CA TYR A 556 -31.86 40.36 0.85
C TYR A 556 -32.67 41.65 0.74
N GLN A 557 -32.01 42.79 0.49
CA GLN A 557 -32.58 44.13 0.56
C GLN A 557 -32.98 44.69 -0.81
N THR A 558 -32.20 44.42 -1.87
CA THR A 558 -32.45 44.95 -3.22
C THR A 558 -32.40 43.86 -4.29
N GLU A 559 -33.13 44.07 -5.39
CA GLU A 559 -33.04 43.20 -6.58
C GLU A 559 -31.64 43.22 -7.21
N SER A 560 -30.97 44.38 -7.17
CA SER A 560 -29.57 44.52 -7.58
C SER A 560 -28.61 43.71 -6.70
N GLY A 561 -28.86 43.62 -5.39
CA GLY A 561 -28.09 42.80 -4.46
C GLY A 561 -28.29 41.30 -4.69
N LYS A 562 -29.52 40.88 -5.04
CA LYS A 562 -29.80 39.50 -5.47
C LYS A 562 -29.08 39.16 -6.77
N ALA A 563 -29.14 40.03 -7.77
CA ALA A 563 -28.48 39.86 -9.07
C ALA A 563 -26.94 39.84 -8.95
N LEU A 564 -26.35 40.75 -8.17
CA LEU A 564 -24.92 40.76 -7.88
C LEU A 564 -24.49 39.49 -7.14
N HIS A 565 -25.25 39.06 -6.13
CA HIS A 565 -24.95 37.81 -5.42
C HIS A 565 -25.03 36.60 -6.34
N ALA A 566 -26.06 36.49 -7.19
CA ALA A 566 -26.18 35.42 -8.17
C ALA A 566 -24.99 35.42 -9.16
N SER A 567 -24.60 36.59 -9.65
CA SER A 567 -23.43 36.77 -10.53
C SER A 567 -22.13 36.35 -9.86
N LEU A 568 -21.90 36.73 -8.60
CA LEU A 568 -20.67 36.38 -7.87
C LEU A 568 -20.66 34.90 -7.44
N THR A 569 -21.82 34.30 -7.19
CA THR A 569 -21.93 32.89 -6.81
C THR A 569 -21.78 31.97 -8.01
N SER A 570 -22.44 32.26 -9.12
CA SER A 570 -22.48 31.39 -10.30
C SER A 570 -21.13 31.37 -11.04
N PRO A 571 -20.40 30.24 -11.14
CA PRO A 571 -19.12 30.17 -11.85
C PRO A 571 -19.24 30.47 -13.35
N SER A 572 -20.44 30.34 -13.93
CA SER A 572 -20.71 30.63 -15.34
C SER A 572 -21.08 32.09 -15.62
N SER A 573 -21.08 32.98 -14.63
CA SER A 573 -21.41 34.40 -14.87
C SER A 573 -20.31 35.10 -15.67
N PRO A 574 -20.63 36.13 -16.48
CA PRO A 574 -19.62 36.85 -17.26
C PRO A 574 -18.53 37.51 -16.40
N LEU A 575 -18.88 38.08 -15.23
CA LEU A 575 -17.88 38.66 -14.32
C LEU A 575 -16.99 37.58 -13.73
N ARG A 576 -17.57 36.44 -13.28
CA ARG A 576 -16.75 35.30 -12.89
C ARG A 576 -15.84 34.94 -14.04
N GLN A 577 -16.36 34.69 -15.25
CA GLN A 577 -15.65 34.29 -16.49
C GLN A 577 -14.60 35.26 -17.06
N GLU A 578 -14.49 36.51 -16.61
CA GLU A 578 -13.28 37.34 -16.85
C GLU A 578 -12.30 37.36 -15.64
N ILE A 579 -12.75 37.25 -14.39
CA ILE A 579 -11.89 37.26 -13.18
C ILE A 579 -10.76 36.22 -13.19
N ALA A 580 -11.04 34.92 -13.22
CA ALA A 580 -9.97 33.92 -13.28
C ALA A 580 -9.28 33.82 -14.65
N LYS A 581 -9.78 34.40 -15.74
CA LYS A 581 -9.04 34.50 -17.03
C LYS A 581 -7.79 35.34 -16.82
N ARG A 582 -7.91 36.38 -15.99
CA ARG A 582 -6.77 37.14 -15.47
C ARG A 582 -5.89 36.29 -14.54
N LEU A 583 -6.47 35.43 -13.71
CA LEU A 583 -5.67 34.45 -12.93
C LEU A 583 -4.94 33.40 -13.79
N ASP A 584 -5.47 32.96 -14.94
CA ASP A 584 -4.72 32.09 -15.88
C ASP A 584 -3.52 32.84 -16.45
N MET A 585 -3.68 34.12 -16.76
CA MET A 585 -2.57 34.97 -17.23
C MET A 585 -1.49 35.05 -16.16
N PHE A 586 -1.88 35.27 -14.89
CA PHE A 586 -0.96 35.17 -13.75
C PHE A 586 -0.23 33.82 -13.70
N VAL A 587 -0.96 32.70 -13.70
CA VAL A 587 -0.37 31.35 -13.57
C VAL A 587 0.55 31.03 -14.75
N ARG A 588 0.15 31.37 -15.98
CA ARG A 588 0.96 31.20 -17.19
C ARG A 588 2.24 32.02 -17.12
N GLU A 589 2.15 33.30 -16.79
CA GLU A 589 3.31 34.20 -16.68
C GLU A 589 4.23 33.78 -15.53
N PHE A 590 3.69 33.41 -14.37
CA PHE A 590 4.46 32.89 -13.25
C PHE A 590 5.22 31.60 -13.63
N SER A 591 4.61 30.74 -14.45
CA SER A 591 5.25 29.54 -14.99
C SER A 591 6.34 29.78 -16.06
N THR A 592 6.63 31.04 -16.42
CA THR A 592 7.75 31.38 -17.33
C THR A 592 9.08 31.64 -16.62
N PHE A 593 9.08 31.86 -15.30
CA PHE A 593 10.29 32.06 -14.49
C PHE A 593 11.11 30.77 -14.30
#